data_AF-A0A6N2CKX3-F1
#
_entry.id   AF-A0A6N2CKX3-F1
#
_cell.length_a   1.000
_cell.length_b   1.000
_cell.length_c   1.000
_cell.angle_alpha   90.00
_cell.angle_beta   90.00
_cell.angle_gamma   90.00
#
_symmetry.space_group_name_H-M   'P 1'
#
loop_
_entity.id
_entity.type
_entity.pdbx_description
1 polymer ?
#
loop_
_entity_poly.entity_id
_entity_poly.type
_entity_poly.pdbx_seq_one_letter_code
_entity_poly.pdbx_strand_id
1 'polypeptide(L)'
;MTDLKTIHAHFIKSGLIKDKIASSRVLAFSAKSPPNGDINYVKLVFTHTKNPTLFTWNTIITCFLENSTLKYVIHIFIEMLNNSQVQPHMLT
;
A
#
# COMPACT_ATOMS: atom_id res chain seq x y z
N MET A 1 2.23 9.45 12.85
CA MET A 1 1.23 8.41 12.50
C MET A 1 -0.21 8.76 12.93
N THR A 2 -0.43 9.44 14.06
CA THR A 2 -1.77 9.82 14.54
C THR A 2 -2.56 10.63 13.52
N ASP A 3 -1.98 11.68 12.95
CA ASP A 3 -2.67 12.55 11.98
C ASP A 3 -3.08 11.79 10.70
N LEU A 4 -2.20 10.91 10.21
CA LEU A 4 -2.50 10.09 9.04
C LEU A 4 -3.66 9.13 9.31
N LYS A 5 -3.74 8.53 10.52
CA LYS A 5 -4.86 7.68 10.92
C LYS A 5 -6.18 8.46 10.98
N THR A 6 -6.15 9.71 11.46
CA THR A 6 -7.31 10.61 11.45
C THR A 6 -7.75 10.97 10.03
N ILE A 7 -6.80 11.32 9.15
CA ILE A 7 -7.09 11.61 7.74
C ILE A 7 -7.67 10.38 7.03
N HIS A 8 -7.08 9.19 7.24
CA HIS A 8 -7.59 7.96 6.67
C HIS A 8 -9.01 7.65 7.17
N ALA A 9 -9.30 7.83 8.47
CA ALA A 9 -10.65 7.68 9.00
C ALA A 9 -11.65 8.66 8.34
N HIS A 10 -11.23 9.90 8.08
CA HIS A 10 -12.04 10.86 7.34
C HIS A 10 -12.28 10.40 5.89
N PHE A 11 -11.26 9.88 5.21
CA PHE A 11 -11.38 9.34 3.84
C PHE A 11 -12.33 8.14 3.77
N ILE A 12 -12.34 7.30 4.79
CA ILE A 12 -13.30 6.20 4.92
C ILE A 12 -14.72 6.76 5.06
N LYS A 13 -14.92 7.69 6.01
CA LYS A 13 -16.24 8.28 6.28
C LYS A 13 -16.82 9.05 5.09
N SER A 14 -15.99 9.77 4.34
CA SER A 14 -16.42 10.53 3.16
C SER A 14 -16.55 9.67 1.90
N GLY A 15 -16.10 8.41 1.93
CA GLY A 15 -16.03 7.53 0.76
C GLY A 15 -14.88 7.84 -0.20
N LEU A 16 -14.06 8.87 0.09
CA LEU A 16 -12.90 9.26 -0.72
C LEU A 16 -11.85 8.13 -0.81
N ILE A 17 -11.83 7.21 0.16
CA ILE A 17 -10.93 6.04 0.12
C ILE A 17 -11.16 5.13 -1.09
N LYS A 18 -12.33 5.23 -1.77
CA LYS A 18 -12.61 4.50 -3.01
C LYS A 18 -11.88 5.09 -4.22
N ASP A 19 -11.43 6.34 -4.14
CA ASP A 19 -10.61 6.95 -5.17
C ASP A 19 -9.19 6.35 -5.14
N LYS A 20 -8.71 5.92 -6.32
CA LYS A 20 -7.43 5.22 -6.46
C LYS A 20 -6.26 6.10 -6.04
N ILE A 21 -6.32 7.40 -6.34
CA ILE A 21 -5.25 8.34 -6.01
C ILE A 21 -5.26 8.60 -4.50
N ALA A 22 -6.43 8.87 -3.92
CA ALA A 22 -6.56 9.09 -2.47
C ALA A 22 -6.06 7.88 -1.66
N SER A 23 -6.49 6.66 -2.01
CA SER A 23 -6.06 5.43 -1.34
C SER A 23 -4.56 5.16 -1.49
N SER A 24 -4.02 5.35 -2.70
CA SER A 24 -2.58 5.16 -2.93
C SER A 24 -1.71 6.17 -2.18
N ARG A 25 -2.18 7.40 -1.99
CA ARG A 25 -1.49 8.41 -1.17
C ARG A 25 -1.47 8.02 0.30
N VAL A 26 -2.58 7.54 0.87
CA VAL A 26 -2.61 7.04 2.25
C VAL A 26 -1.61 5.89 2.44
N LEU A 27 -1.58 4.93 1.50
CA LEU A 27 -0.61 3.83 1.54
C LEU A 27 0.84 4.35 1.47
N ALA A 28 1.15 5.21 0.50
CA ALA A 28 2.51 5.73 0.31
C ALA A 28 3.01 6.52 1.52
N PHE A 29 2.14 7.31 2.17
CA PHE A 29 2.52 7.99 3.40
C PHE A 29 2.74 7.02 4.56
N SER A 30 1.97 5.93 4.62
CA SER A 30 2.12 4.89 5.63
C SER A 30 3.41 4.08 5.43
N ALA A 31 3.89 3.97 4.18
CA ALA A 31 5.05 3.17 3.77
C ALA A 31 6.39 3.88 3.91
N LYS A 32 6.42 5.12 4.42
CA LYS A 32 7.67 5.87 4.67
C LYS A 32 8.52 5.17 5.74
N SER A 33 9.82 5.43 5.73
CA SER A 33 10.72 4.94 6.78
C SER A 33 10.35 5.51 8.16
N PRO A 34 10.74 4.84 9.26
CA PRO A 34 10.58 5.36 10.61
C PRO A 34 11.17 6.78 10.76
N PRO A 35 10.57 7.65 11.59
CA PRO A 35 9.46 7.38 12.52
C PRO A 35 8.06 7.59 11.91
N ASN A 36 7.97 7.93 10.62
CA ASN A 36 6.73 8.44 10.03
C ASN A 36 5.83 7.35 9.44
N GLY A 37 6.37 6.19 9.06
CA GLY A 37 5.58 5.04 8.60
C GLY A 37 5.39 3.94 9.63
N ASP A 38 4.52 3.00 9.27
CA ASP A 38 4.09 1.88 10.09
C ASP A 38 3.75 0.71 9.17
N ILE A 39 4.63 -0.29 9.09
CA ILE A 39 4.48 -1.44 8.20
C ILE A 39 3.20 -2.25 8.47
N ASN A 40 2.78 -2.34 9.73
CA ASN A 40 1.54 -3.02 10.08
C ASN A 40 0.34 -2.25 9.56
N TYR A 41 0.41 -0.92 9.60
CA TYR A 41 -0.62 -0.06 9.02
C TYR A 41 -0.64 -0.10 7.49
N VAL A 42 0.52 -0.14 6.83
CA VAL A 42 0.62 -0.35 5.38
C VAL A 42 -0.10 -1.64 4.99
N LYS A 43 0.18 -2.74 5.70
CA LYS A 43 -0.51 -4.03 5.49
C LYS A 43 -2.02 -3.86 5.58
N LEU A 44 -2.50 -3.20 6.63
CA LEU A 44 -3.93 -2.99 6.87
C LEU A 44 -4.59 -2.15 5.77
N VAL A 45 -3.96 -1.04 5.35
CA VAL A 45 -4.48 -0.19 4.26
C VAL A 45 -4.53 -0.99 2.95
N PHE A 46 -3.47 -1.75 2.67
CA PHE A 46 -3.38 -2.55 1.45
C PHE A 46 -4.44 -3.65 1.37
N THR A 47 -4.67 -4.41 2.45
CA THR A 47 -5.70 -5.47 2.45
C THR A 47 -7.12 -4.95 2.23
N HIS A 48 -7.36 -3.66 2.49
CA HIS A 48 -8.65 -3.00 2.24
C HIS A 48 -8.71 -2.25 0.90
N THR A 49 -7.59 -2.17 0.17
CA THR A 49 -7.52 -1.50 -1.13
C THR A 49 -8.09 -2.39 -2.22
N LYS A 50 -9.26 -2.03 -2.75
CA LYS A 50 -9.86 -2.72 -3.90
C LYS A 50 -9.20 -2.24 -5.19
N ASN A 51 -8.77 -3.17 -6.04
CA ASN A 51 -8.09 -2.90 -7.32
C ASN A 51 -6.82 -2.05 -7.17
N PRO A 52 -5.76 -2.57 -6.54
CA PRO A 52 -4.50 -1.83 -6.37
C PRO A 52 -3.91 -1.40 -7.72
N THR A 53 -3.40 -0.18 -7.77
CA THR A 53 -2.68 0.33 -8.95
C THR A 53 -1.25 -0.23 -8.97
N LEU A 54 -0.55 -0.15 -10.10
CA LEU A 54 0.88 -0.50 -10.13
C LEU A 54 1.66 0.27 -9.06
N PHE A 55 1.41 1.57 -8.92
CA PHE A 55 2.06 2.37 -7.90
C PHE A 55 1.83 1.81 -6.49
N THR A 56 0.60 1.35 -6.21
CA THR A 56 0.25 0.68 -4.95
C THR A 56 1.05 -0.61 -4.75
N TRP A 57 1.14 -1.47 -5.77
CA TRP A 57 1.91 -2.71 -5.75
C TRP A 57 3.41 -2.46 -5.52
N ASN A 58 4.01 -1.55 -6.29
CA ASN A 58 5.42 -1.21 -6.16
C ASN A 58 5.73 -0.65 -4.77
N THR A 59 4.87 0.25 -4.28
CA THR A 59 5.02 0.85 -2.94
C THR A 59 5.05 -0.22 -1.85
N ILE A 60 4.13 -1.20 -1.89
CA ILE A 60 4.11 -2.25 -0.86
C ILE A 60 5.28 -3.23 -1.01
N ILE A 61 5.65 -3.60 -2.24
CA ILE A 61 6.80 -4.49 -2.48
C ILE A 61 8.08 -3.85 -1.95
N THR A 62 8.38 -2.60 -2.32
CA THR A 62 9.57 -1.89 -1.85
C THR A 62 9.58 -1.72 -0.33
N CYS A 63 8.45 -1.32 0.26
CA CYS A 63 8.34 -1.16 1.71
C CYS A 63 8.65 -2.46 2.47
N PHE A 64 8.12 -3.61 2.01
CA PHE A 64 8.33 -4.89 2.69
C PHE A 64 9.73 -5.50 2.41
N LEU A 65 10.36 -5.17 1.27
CA LEU A 65 11.76 -5.49 0.99
C LEU A 65 12.70 -4.78 1.98
N GLU A 66 12.52 -3.47 2.18
CA GLU A 66 13.33 -2.68 3.12
C GLU A 66 13.20 -3.17 4.58
N ASN A 67 12.05 -3.74 4.92
CA ASN A 67 11.77 -4.28 6.26
C ASN A 67 12.10 -5.79 6.40
N SER A 68 12.84 -6.39 5.45
CA SER A 68 13.31 -7.79 5.51
C SER A 68 12.19 -8.86 5.60
N THR A 69 11.01 -8.57 5.05
CA THR A 69 9.85 -9.47 5.11
C THR A 69 9.63 -10.25 3.80
N LEU A 70 10.66 -10.96 3.36
CA LEU A 70 10.74 -11.57 2.02
C LEU A 70 9.57 -12.50 1.67
N LYS A 71 9.09 -13.30 2.63
CA LYS A 71 7.95 -14.20 2.42
C LYS A 71 6.68 -13.44 2.02
N TYR A 72 6.44 -12.27 2.61
CA TYR A 72 5.29 -11.44 2.28
C TYR A 72 5.47 -10.77 0.92
N VAL A 73 6.68 -10.32 0.59
CA VAL A 73 6.99 -9.77 -0.73
C VAL A 73 6.68 -10.76 -1.84
N ILE A 74 7.13 -12.01 -1.70
CA ILE A 74 6.86 -13.07 -2.69
C ILE A 74 5.35 -13.30 -2.84
N HIS A 75 4.62 -13.34 -1.71
CA HIS A 75 3.18 -13.51 -1.72
C HIS A 75 2.46 -12.38 -2.47
N ILE A 76 2.80 -11.12 -2.15
CA ILE A 76 2.25 -9.93 -2.81
C ILE A 76 2.59 -9.90 -4.30
N PHE A 77 3.81 -10.27 -4.68
CA PHE A 77 4.22 -10.32 -6.08
C PHE A 77 3.41 -11.36 -6.87
N ILE A 78 3.19 -12.55 -6.31
CA ILE A 78 2.34 -13.58 -6.92
C ILE A 78 0.89 -13.10 -7.00
N GLU A 79 0.38 -12.43 -5.96
CA GLU A 79 -0.97 -11.86 -5.96
C GLU A 79 -1.14 -10.83 -7.09
N MET A 80 -0.14 -9.97 -7.31
CA MET A 80 -0.12 -9.01 -8.42
C MET A 80 -0.22 -9.71 -9.78
N LEU A 81 0.56 -10.79 -9.98
CA LEU A 81 0.56 -11.54 -11.24
C LEU A 81 -0.77 -12.24 -11.54
N ASN A 82 -1.44 -12.74 -10.51
CA ASN A 82 -2.68 -13.52 -10.67
C ASN A 82 -3.93 -12.63 -10.76
N ASN A 83 -3.96 -11.51 -10.03
CA ASN A 83 -5.19 -10.74 -9.82
C ASN A 83 -5.19 -9.37 -10.50
N SER A 84 -4.07 -8.94 -11.08
CA SER A 84 -3.97 -7.61 -11.68
C SER A 84 -3.85 -7.69 -13.19
N GLN A 85 -4.51 -6.75 -13.88
CA GLN A 85 -4.27 -6.51 -15.32
C GLN A 85 -2.94 -5.76 -15.56
N VAL A 86 -2.19 -5.49 -14.50
CA VAL A 86 -1.03 -4.61 -14.50
C VAL A 86 0.22 -5.48 -14.44
N GLN A 87 0.99 -5.49 -15.53
CA GLN A 87 2.23 -6.26 -15.56
C GLN A 87 3.31 -5.58 -14.71
N PRO A 88 4.18 -6.34 -14.01
CA PRO A 88 5.38 -5.77 -13.41
C PRO A 88 6.20 -5.12 -14.52
N HIS A 89 6.19 -3.79 -14.61
CA HIS A 89 7.20 -3.07 -15.38
C HIS A 89 8.34 -2.71 -14.43
N MET A 90 9.56 -2.95 -14.93
CA MET A 90 10.82 -2.84 -14.20
C MET A 90 11.09 -1.37 -13.82
N LEU A 91 10.63 -0.99 -12.64
CA LEU A 91 11.14 0.12 -11.83
C LEU A 91 11.35 -0.43 -10.42
N THR A 92 12.18 -1.48 -10.33
CA THR A 92 12.89 -1.84 -9.10
C THR A 92 14.17 -1.02 -9.05
#